data_AF-A0A094KJW8-F1
#
_entry.id   AF-A0A094KJW8-F1
#
_cell.length_a   1.000
_cell.length_b   1.000
_cell.length_c   1.000
_cell.angle_alpha   90.00
_cell.angle_beta   90.00
_cell.angle_gamma   90.00
#
_symmetry.space_group_name_H-M   'P 1'
#
loop_
_entity.id
_entity.type
_entity.pdbx_description
1 polymer ?
#
loop_
_entity_poly.entity_id
_entity_poly.type
_entity_poly.pdbx_seq_one_letter_code
_entity_poly.pdbx_strand_id
1 'polypeptide(L)'
;LCFPQKLWLMVESERFQSIWWSEGGKCVAINEELFKEEVLGREGPLRVFAMQKMKSFIRQLNFYGFTKVQRDFGRSPSLPEFLAEEAAASAHSKV
;
A
#
# COMPACT_ATOMS: atom_id res chain seq x y z
N LEU A 1 6.59 -16.84 17.35
CA LEU A 1 6.08 -15.45 17.27
C LEU A 1 4.77 -15.44 16.50
N CYS A 2 3.72 -14.84 17.07
CA CYS A 2 2.46 -14.61 16.36
C CYS A 2 2.64 -13.51 15.29
N PHE A 3 1.63 -13.33 14.44
CA PHE A 3 1.71 -12.39 13.32
C PHE A 3 2.06 -10.95 13.75
N PRO A 4 1.40 -10.34 14.76
CA PRO A 4 1.71 -8.97 15.19
C PRO A 4 3.15 -8.80 15.67
N GLN A 5 3.68 -9.78 16.41
CA GLN A 5 5.06 -9.73 16.90
C GLN A 5 6.08 -9.80 15.76
N LYS A 6 5.84 -10.66 14.76
CA LYS A 6 6.70 -10.75 13.57
C LYS A 6 6.64 -9.47 12.74
N LEU A 7 5.44 -8.90 12.58
CA LEU A 7 5.24 -7.63 11.89
C LEU A 7 6.02 -6.51 12.58
N TRP A 8 5.87 -6.37 13.90
CA TRP A 8 6.58 -5.37 14.69
C TRP A 8 8.10 -5.45 14.50
N LEU A 9 8.68 -6.64 14.72
CA LEU A 9 10.13 -6.85 14.56
C LEU A 9 10.62 -6.57 13.14
N MET A 10 9.77 -6.76 12.12
CA MET A 10 10.10 -6.48 10.74
C MET A 10 10.12 -4.99 10.45
N VAL A 11 9.07 -4.27 10.87
CA VAL A 11 8.96 -2.82 10.64
C VAL A 11 10.02 -2.04 11.43
N GLU A 12 10.40 -2.54 12.60
CA GLU A 12 11.46 -1.96 13.44
C GLU A 12 12.87 -2.26 12.92
N SER A 13 13.02 -3.24 12.02
CA SER A 13 14.32 -3.65 11.52
C SER A 13 14.70 -2.90 10.25
N GLU A 14 15.90 -2.32 10.23
CA GLU A 14 16.48 -1.70 9.02
C GLU A 14 16.85 -2.72 7.92
N ARG A 15 16.67 -4.02 8.19
CA ARG A 15 16.99 -5.10 7.24
C ARG A 15 15.99 -5.22 6.09
N PHE A 16 14.83 -4.60 6.20
CA PHE A 16 13.76 -4.68 5.22
C PHE A 16 13.52 -3.29 4.65
N GLN A 17 13.68 -3.13 3.34
CA GLN A 17 13.42 -1.85 2.68
C GLN A 17 11.99 -1.76 2.13
N SER A 18 11.28 -2.89 2.07
CA SER A 18 9.92 -2.94 1.54
C SER A 18 8.83 -2.47 2.50
N ILE A 19 9.14 -2.28 3.79
CA ILE A 19 8.18 -1.97 4.84
C ILE A 19 8.79 -1.03 5.88
N TRP A 20 8.07 0.02 6.27
CA TRP A 20 8.55 1.01 7.23
C TRP A 20 7.41 1.75 7.92
N TRP A 21 7.72 2.41 9.04
CA TRP A 21 6.80 3.34 9.70
C TRP A 21 6.59 4.60 8.86
N SER A 22 5.34 5.05 8.72
CA SER A 22 5.05 6.40 8.23
C SER A 22 5.70 7.45 9.15
N GLU A 23 5.94 8.66 8.64
CA GLU A 23 6.56 9.78 9.37
C GLU A 23 5.95 10.04 10.77
N GLY A 24 4.65 9.78 10.97
CA GLY A 24 3.98 9.92 12.26
C GLY A 24 3.90 8.66 13.13
N GLY A 25 4.50 7.54 12.73
CA GLY A 25 4.44 6.25 13.45
C GLY A 25 3.04 5.61 13.55
N LYS A 26 2.01 6.20 12.93
CA LYS A 26 0.62 5.75 13.03
C LYS A 26 0.27 4.67 12.00
N CYS A 27 0.98 4.63 10.89
CA CYS A 27 0.70 3.74 9.77
C CYS A 27 1.97 2.98 9.36
N VAL A 28 1.78 1.77 8.86
CA VAL A 28 2.83 0.99 8.20
C VAL A 28 2.71 1.20 6.69
N ALA A 29 3.78 1.68 6.07
CA ALA A 29 3.89 1.79 4.63
C ALA A 29 4.55 0.53 4.06
N ILE A 30 4.05 0.05 2.93
CA ILE A 30 4.55 -1.16 2.27
C ILE A 30 4.67 -0.90 0.77
N ASN A 31 5.87 -1.10 0.22
CA ASN A 31 6.05 -1.23 -1.23
C ASN A 31 5.67 -2.65 -1.64
N GLU A 32 4.50 -2.82 -2.28
CA GLU A 32 3.94 -4.14 -2.54
C GLU A 32 4.83 -5.03 -3.42
N GLU A 33 5.47 -4.47 -4.45
CA GLU A 33 6.31 -5.25 -5.37
C GLU A 33 7.59 -5.71 -4.67
N LEU A 34 8.28 -4.80 -4.00
CA LEU A 34 9.49 -5.13 -3.25
C LEU A 34 9.19 -6.08 -2.09
N PHE A 35 8.04 -5.93 -1.41
CA PHE A 35 7.64 -6.79 -0.29
C PHE A 35 7.38 -8.23 -0.75
N LYS A 36 6.83 -8.41 -1.96
CA LYS A 36 6.64 -9.74 -2.53
C LYS A 36 7.98 -10.45 -2.69
N GLU A 37 8.99 -9.79 -3.25
CA GLU A 37 10.31 -10.40 -3.46
C GLU A 37 11.10 -10.54 -2.14
N GLU A 38 11.19 -9.46 -1.37
CA GLU A 38 12.05 -9.37 -0.19
C GLU A 38 11.54 -10.24 0.97
N VAL A 39 10.22 -10.36 1.15
CA VAL A 39 9.63 -11.00 2.34
C VAL A 39 8.83 -12.24 1.97
N LEU A 40 7.88 -12.12 1.04
CA LEU A 40 6.95 -13.21 0.73
C LEU A 40 7.55 -14.26 -0.22
N GLY A 41 8.59 -13.90 -0.98
CA GLY A 41 9.31 -14.77 -1.90
C GLY A 41 10.34 -15.66 -1.19
N ARG A 42 10.62 -15.41 0.09
CA ARG A 42 11.55 -16.24 0.87
C ARG A 42 10.97 -17.61 1.14
N GLU A 43 11.77 -18.64 0.85
CA GLU A 43 11.38 -20.04 1.03
C GLU A 43 12.25 -20.76 2.08
N GLY A 44 11.79 -21.95 2.48
CA GLY A 44 12.52 -22.80 3.42
C GLY A 44 12.88 -22.10 4.74
N PRO A 45 14.11 -22.25 5.23
CA PRO A 45 14.56 -21.66 6.50
C PRO A 45 14.53 -20.13 6.54
N LEU A 46 14.53 -19.46 5.38
CA LEU A 46 14.53 -17.99 5.28
C LEU A 46 13.13 -17.39 5.32
N ARG A 47 12.08 -18.24 5.31
CA ARG A 47 10.68 -17.82 5.28
C ARG A 47 10.30 -17.08 6.55
N VAL A 48 9.81 -15.84 6.40
CA VAL A 48 9.42 -15.00 7.54
C VAL A 48 7.98 -15.25 7.97
N PHE A 49 7.06 -15.26 7.00
CA PHE A 49 5.64 -15.57 7.19
C PHE A 49 5.27 -16.89 6.52
N ALA A 50 4.29 -17.62 7.06
CA ALA A 50 3.83 -18.87 6.45
C ALA A 50 3.23 -18.65 5.05
N MET A 51 2.63 -17.47 4.83
CA MET A 51 2.06 -17.04 3.57
C MET A 51 3.09 -16.49 2.59
N GLN A 52 2.84 -16.68 1.30
CA GLN A 52 3.64 -16.09 0.21
C GLN A 52 2.81 -15.15 -0.68
N LYS A 53 1.52 -14.97 -0.38
CA LYS A 53 0.61 -14.13 -1.18
C LYS A 53 0.29 -12.84 -0.43
N MET A 54 0.39 -11.72 -1.13
CA MET A 54 0.08 -10.40 -0.58
C MET A 54 -1.37 -10.31 -0.08
N LYS A 55 -2.34 -10.88 -0.82
CA LYS A 55 -3.75 -10.94 -0.37
C LYS A 55 -3.91 -11.63 0.99
N SER A 56 -3.17 -12.72 1.22
CA SER A 56 -3.20 -13.39 2.51
C SER A 56 -2.62 -12.49 3.60
N PHE A 57 -1.51 -11.79 3.29
CA PHE A 57 -0.84 -10.88 4.24
C PHE A 57 -1.78 -9.75 4.68
N ILE A 58 -2.46 -9.12 3.71
CA ILE A 58 -3.50 -8.11 3.98
C ILE A 58 -4.64 -8.69 4.82
N ARG A 59 -5.07 -9.93 4.57
CA ARG A 59 -6.09 -10.57 5.41
C ARG A 59 -5.64 -10.73 6.87
N GLN A 60 -4.38 -11.07 7.10
CA GLN A 60 -3.83 -11.11 8.46
C GLN A 60 -3.82 -9.73 9.10
N LEU A 61 -3.37 -8.69 8.39
CA LEU A 61 -3.46 -7.30 8.87
C LEU A 61 -4.90 -6.96 9.31
N ASN A 62 -5.88 -7.21 8.45
CA ASN A 62 -7.30 -6.96 8.76
C ASN A 62 -7.80 -7.76 9.98
N PHE A 63 -7.37 -9.02 10.13
CA PHE A 63 -7.73 -9.85 11.29
C PHE A 63 -7.24 -9.26 12.61
N TYR A 64 -6.10 -8.56 12.60
CA TYR A 64 -5.55 -7.86 13.76
C TYR A 64 -5.95 -6.37 13.84
N GLY A 65 -6.98 -5.95 13.10
CA GLY A 65 -7.58 -4.63 13.23
C GLY A 65 -6.91 -3.51 12.41
N PHE A 66 -5.93 -3.83 11.57
CA PHE A 66 -5.39 -2.84 10.63
C PHE A 66 -6.40 -2.56 9.52
N THR A 67 -6.42 -1.31 9.05
CA THR A 67 -7.22 -0.89 7.89
C THR A 67 -6.31 -0.26 6.85
N LYS A 68 -6.64 -0.45 5.56
CA LYS A 68 -5.90 0.17 4.48
C LYS A 68 -6.31 1.64 4.37
N VAL A 69 -5.36 2.54 4.56
CA VAL A 69 -5.55 3.97 4.28
C VAL A 69 -5.48 4.16 2.77
N GLN A 70 -6.58 4.61 2.16
CA GLN A 70 -6.51 5.12 0.80
C GLN A 70 -5.74 6.42 0.85
N ARG A 71 -4.57 6.49 0.21
CA ARG A 71 -4.04 7.79 -0.16
C ARG A 71 -5.00 8.28 -1.21
N ASP A 72 -5.79 9.29 -0.87
CA ASP A 72 -6.46 10.07 -1.88
C ASP A 72 -5.35 10.53 -2.83
N PHE A 73 -5.24 9.88 -3.99
CA PHE A 73 -4.63 10.51 -5.14
C PHE A 73 -5.58 11.65 -5.42
N GLY A 74 -5.36 12.77 -4.72
CA GLY A 74 -6.22 13.93 -4.76
C GLY A 74 -6.47 14.18 -6.23
N ARG A 75 -7.75 14.14 -6.62
CA ARG A 75 -8.20 14.58 -7.93
C ARG A 75 -7.39 15.83 -8.25
N SER A 76 -6.55 15.78 -9.29
CA SER A 76 -5.68 16.91 -9.61
C SER A 76 -6.54 18.18 -9.56
N PRO A 77 -6.09 19.26 -8.93
CA PRO A 77 -6.90 20.49 -8.81
C PRO A 77 -7.31 21.02 -10.20
N SER A 78 -6.64 20.60 -11.26
CA SER A 78 -6.95 20.88 -12.66
C SER A 78 -8.05 20.01 -13.29
N LEU A 79 -8.42 18.85 -12.73
CA LEU A 79 -9.44 17.98 -13.36
C LEU A 79 -10.80 18.68 -13.52
N PRO A 80 -11.31 19.46 -12.54
CA PRO A 80 -12.52 20.24 -12.73
C PRO A 80 -12.41 21.27 -13.86
N GLU A 81 -11.24 21.90 -14.01
CA GLU A 81 -10.97 22.91 -15.03
C GLU A 81 -10.90 22.29 -16.44
N PHE A 82 -10.20 21.15 -16.58
CA PHE A 82 -10.17 20.35 -17.81
C PHE A 82 -11.57 19.92 -18.28
N LEU A 83 -12.41 19.44 -17.36
CA LEU A 83 -13.78 19.03 -17.68
C LEU A 83 -14.67 20.20 -18.10
N ALA A 84 -14.45 21.39 -17.52
CA ALA A 84 -15.17 22.60 -17.89
C ALA A 84 -14.76 23.09 -19.28
N GLU A 85 -13.46 23.05 -19.62
CA GLU A 85 -12.94 23.43 -20.93
C GLU A 85 -13.45 22.49 -22.04
N GLU A 86 -13.43 21.17 -21.80
CA GLU A 86 -13.95 20.17 -22.74
C GLU A 86 -15.46 20.35 -22.99
N ALA A 87 -16.25 20.61 -21.93
CA ALA A 87 -17.68 20.86 -22.05
C ALA A 87 -17.97 22.14 -22.85
N ALA A 88 -17.19 23.21 -22.65
CA ALA A 88 -17.30 24.44 -23.42
C ALA A 88 -16.92 24.23 -24.89
N ALA A 89 -15.84 23.50 -25.19
CA ALA A 89 -15.44 23.18 -26.55
C ALA A 89 -16.49 22.32 -27.28
N SER A 90 -17.10 21.35 -26.59
CA SER A 90 -18.16 20.50 -27.15
C SER A 90 -19.45 21.27 -27.48
N ALA A 91 -19.80 22.28 -26.67
CA ALA A 91 -20.96 23.12 -26.93
C ALA A 91 -20.80 23.96 -28.22
N HIS A 92 -19.57 24.34 -28.58
CA HIS A 92 -19.29 25.18 -29.74
C HIS A 92 -19.22 24.40 -31.07
N SER A 93 -19.19 23.06 -31.06
CA SER A 93 -19.12 22.24 -32.28
C SER A 93 -20.48 21.78 -32.82
N LYS A 94 -21.60 22.22 -32.23
CA LYS A 94 -22.97 21.80 -32.57
C LYS A 94 -23.78 22.84 -33.36
N VAL A 95 -23.10 23.72 -34.11
CA VAL A 95 -23.73 24.67 -35.05
C VAL A 95 -23.59 24.18 -36.48
#